data_AF-A0A816DN74-F1
#
_entry.id   AF-A0A816DN74-F1
#
_cell.length_a   1.000
_cell.length_b   1.000
_cell.length_c   1.000
_cell.angle_alpha   90.00
_cell.angle_beta   90.00
_cell.angle_gamma   90.00
#
_symmetry.space_group_name_H-M   'P 1'
#
loop_
_entity.id
_entity.type
_entity.pdbx_description
1 polymer ?
#
loop_
_entity_poly.entity_id
_entity_poly.type
_entity_poly.pdbx_seq_one_letter_code
_entity_poly.pdbx_strand_id
1 'polypeptide(L)'
;MNDHIDESSTTTKTFRFGSGQLLTLNEYQIEKIPYLTALVSAGSSFDSVKVDEGYYLLDSRIDYQNFLFVLNSISFHSIRQIFIHLSKIYNILAIIALMDFLAI
;
A
#
# COMPACT_ATOMS: atom_id res chain seq x y z
N MET A 1 24.50 32.24 -9.07
CA MET A 1 23.03 32.18 -8.96
C MET A 1 22.52 31.52 -10.20
N ASN A 2 22.06 30.28 -10.09
CA ASN A 2 20.89 29.79 -10.81
C ASN A 2 20.47 28.50 -10.13
N ASP A 3 19.26 28.57 -9.59
CA ASP A 3 18.67 27.65 -8.64
C ASP A 3 18.36 26.29 -9.25
N HIS A 4 18.55 25.28 -8.40
CA HIS A 4 17.81 24.04 -8.28
C HIS A 4 16.89 23.64 -9.44
N ILE A 5 17.35 22.62 -10.19
CA ILE A 5 16.50 21.78 -11.03
C ILE A 5 15.66 20.91 -10.09
N ASP A 6 14.40 21.31 -9.94
CA ASP A 6 13.19 20.49 -9.80
C ASP A 6 13.40 19.09 -9.21
N GLU A 7 13.39 19.00 -7.88
CA GLU A 7 13.05 17.74 -7.20
C GLU A 7 11.62 17.40 -7.64
N SER A 8 11.47 16.41 -8.52
CA SER A 8 10.16 15.87 -8.90
C SER A 8 9.36 15.65 -7.62
N SER A 9 8.35 16.48 -7.38
CA SER A 9 7.47 16.37 -6.22
C SER A 9 6.69 15.07 -6.37
N THR A 10 7.29 13.99 -5.87
CA THR A 10 6.67 12.66 -5.94
C THR A 10 5.44 12.75 -5.07
N THR A 11 4.27 12.72 -5.71
CA THR A 11 3.02 12.82 -4.98
C THR A 11 2.91 11.60 -4.07
N THR A 12 2.95 11.85 -2.77
CA THR A 12 2.78 10.79 -1.76
C THR A 12 1.37 10.84 -1.20
N LYS A 13 0.84 9.67 -0.81
CA LYS A 13 -0.45 9.54 -0.12
C LYS A 13 -0.25 8.71 1.14
N THR A 14 -0.97 9.07 2.20
CA THR A 14 -0.91 8.37 3.48
C THR A 14 -2.18 7.57 3.70
N PHE A 15 -2.00 6.30 4.07
CA PHE A 15 -3.04 5.32 4.30
C PHE A 15 -3.08 4.94 5.78
N ARG A 16 -4.28 4.83 6.33
CA ARG A 16 -4.52 4.44 7.72
C ARG A 16 -5.12 3.05 7.79
N PHE A 17 -4.50 2.19 8.58
CA PHE A 17 -4.98 0.82 8.84
C PHE A 17 -6.04 0.84 9.95
N GLY A 18 -6.92 -0.17 9.95
CA GLY A 18 -7.92 -0.33 11.02
C GLY A 18 -7.31 -0.44 12.42
N SER A 19 -6.07 -0.94 12.51
CA SER A 19 -5.28 -1.02 13.73
C SER A 19 -4.64 0.30 14.18
N GLY A 20 -4.75 1.37 13.37
CA GLY A 20 -4.29 2.72 13.70
C GLY A 20 -2.91 3.10 13.12
N GLN A 21 -2.13 2.14 12.62
CA GLN A 21 -0.87 2.43 11.92
C GLN A 21 -1.11 3.26 10.67
N LEU A 22 -0.14 4.09 10.34
CA LEU A 22 -0.09 4.91 9.13
C LEU A 22 1.02 4.42 8.21
N LEU A 23 0.80 4.52 6.91
CA LEU A 23 1.80 4.22 5.89
C LEU A 23 1.71 5.22 4.75
N THR A 24 2.82 5.89 4.47
CA THR A 24 2.94 6.82 3.34
C THR A 24 3.59 6.11 2.17
N LEU A 25 2.93 6.15 1.02
CA LEU A 25 3.37 5.51 -0.22
C LEU A 25 3.52 6.56 -1.32
N ASN A 26 4.47 6.31 -2.23
CA ASN A 26 4.59 7.07 -3.46
C ASN A 26 3.64 6.54 -4.54
N GLU A 27 3.46 7.33 -5.59
CA GLU A 27 2.58 7.00 -6.72
C GLU A 27 2.91 5.64 -7.36
N TYR A 28 4.19 5.34 -7.57
CA TYR A 28 4.63 4.04 -8.13
C TYR A 28 4.14 2.85 -7.29
N GLN A 29 4.25 2.92 -5.95
CA GLN A 29 3.77 1.87 -5.06
C GLN A 29 2.25 1.74 -5.08
N ILE A 30 1.54 2.86 -5.19
CA ILE A 30 0.07 2.91 -5.25
C ILE A 30 -0.40 2.23 -6.54
N GLU A 31 0.18 2.59 -7.68
CA GLU A 31 -0.19 2.05 -9.00
C GLU A 31 0.01 0.54 -9.12
N LYS A 32 0.96 -0.03 -8.37
CA LYS A 32 1.22 -1.47 -8.34
C LYS A 32 0.19 -2.27 -7.53
N ILE A 33 -0.66 -1.60 -6.75
CA ILE A 33 -1.68 -2.25 -5.93
C ILE A 33 -3.05 -1.73 -6.40
N PRO A 34 -3.78 -2.48 -7.26
CA PRO A 34 -5.03 -2.00 -7.85
C PRO A 34 -6.07 -1.51 -6.83
N TYR A 35 -6.15 -2.17 -5.67
CA TYR A 35 -6.99 -1.73 -4.56
C TYR A 35 -6.68 -0.29 -4.11
N LEU A 36 -5.39 0.07 -3.97
CA LEU A 36 -5.00 1.42 -3.57
C LEU A 36 -5.28 2.44 -4.67
N THR A 37 -5.00 2.10 -5.93
CA THR A 37 -5.33 2.94 -7.08
C THR A 37 -6.81 3.27 -7.10
N ALA A 38 -7.66 2.25 -6.97
CA ALA A 38 -9.11 2.43 -6.91
C ALA A 38 -9.53 3.29 -5.72
N LEU A 39 -8.93 3.09 -4.54
CA LEU A 39 -9.22 3.85 -3.34
C LEU A 39 -8.86 5.34 -3.51
N VAL A 40 -7.70 5.64 -4.08
CA VAL A 40 -7.25 7.02 -4.35
C VAL A 40 -8.12 7.69 -5.40
N SER A 41 -8.47 6.98 -6.49
CA SER A 41 -9.37 7.47 -7.53
C SER A 41 -10.81 7.66 -7.02
N ALA A 42 -11.28 6.83 -6.09
CA ALA A 42 -12.60 6.99 -5.48
C ALA A 42 -12.62 8.12 -4.45
N GLY A 43 -11.55 8.30 -3.67
CA GLY A 43 -11.42 9.39 -2.69
C GLY A 43 -11.22 10.79 -3.31
N SER A 44 -11.05 10.90 -4.63
CA SER A 44 -11.21 12.17 -5.35
C SER A 44 -12.67 12.48 -5.70
N SER A 45 -13.54 11.46 -5.66
CA SER A 45 -14.96 11.53 -6.01
C SER A 45 -15.89 11.47 -4.79
N PHE A 46 -15.41 10.91 -3.67
CA PHE A 46 -16.16 10.73 -2.43
C PHE A 46 -15.35 11.20 -1.22
N ASP A 47 -15.82 12.28 -0.57
CA ASP A 47 -15.24 12.80 0.69
C ASP A 47 -15.28 11.78 1.83
N SER A 48 -16.10 10.72 1.72
CA SER A 48 -16.24 9.68 2.75
C SER A 48 -15.05 8.72 2.88
N VAL A 49 -14.10 8.74 1.94
CA VAL A 49 -12.92 7.85 1.96
C VAL A 49 -11.72 8.53 2.65
N LYS A 50 -11.72 9.86 2.70
CA LYS A 50 -10.72 10.63 3.44
C LYS A 50 -11.23 10.89 4.85
N VAL A 51 -10.49 10.41 5.83
CA VAL A 51 -10.72 10.82 7.24
C VAL A 51 -10.27 12.28 7.38
N ASP A 52 -10.81 13.01 8.36
CA ASP A 52 -10.61 14.46 8.63
C ASP A 52 -9.15 14.97 8.61
N GLU A 53 -8.16 14.08 8.61
CA GLU A 53 -6.72 14.36 8.60
C GLU A 53 -6.07 14.21 7.21
N GLY A 54 -6.84 13.93 6.15
CA GLY A 54 -6.33 13.78 4.78
C GLY A 54 -5.78 12.39 4.44
N TYR A 55 -6.07 11.39 5.27
CA TYR A 55 -5.65 9.99 5.10
C TYR A 55 -6.73 9.15 4.41
N TYR A 56 -6.31 8.16 3.62
CA TYR A 56 -7.21 7.14 3.07
C TYR A 56 -7.36 6.00 4.07
N LEU A 57 -8.58 5.70 4.49
CA LEU A 57 -8.84 4.57 5.38
C LEU A 57 -8.84 3.26 4.59
N LEU A 58 -7.99 2.33 4.99
CA LEU A 58 -7.94 0.99 4.44
C LEU A 58 -9.06 0.12 5.03
N ASP A 59 -9.48 -0.90 4.27
CA ASP A 59 -10.41 -1.90 4.77
C ASP A 59 -9.84 -2.60 6.02
N SER A 60 -10.69 -2.78 7.04
CA SER A 60 -10.32 -3.39 8.32
C SER A 60 -9.72 -4.80 8.22
N ARG A 61 -9.95 -5.51 7.11
CA ARG A 61 -9.38 -6.84 6.84
C ARG A 61 -7.89 -6.78 6.50
N ILE A 62 -7.36 -5.62 6.14
CA ILE A 62 -5.96 -5.43 5.78
C ILE A 62 -5.14 -5.30 7.05
N ASP A 63 -4.42 -6.37 7.40
CA ASP A 63 -3.43 -6.34 8.48
C ASP A 63 -2.15 -5.61 8.04
N TYR A 64 -1.60 -4.80 8.94
CA TYR A 64 -0.43 -3.96 8.65
C TYR A 64 0.82 -4.76 8.31
N GLN A 65 1.12 -5.82 9.07
CA GLN A 65 2.35 -6.60 8.87
C GLN A 65 2.28 -7.42 7.58
N ASN A 66 1.13 -8.03 7.34
CA ASN A 66 0.87 -8.74 6.09
C ASN A 66 0.93 -7.81 4.88
N PHE A 67 0.37 -6.60 5.00
CA PHE A 67 0.43 -5.61 3.93
C PHE A 67 1.86 -5.16 3.63
N LEU A 68 2.67 -4.87 4.65
CA LEU A 68 4.08 -4.50 4.46
C LEU A 68 4.86 -5.61 3.74
N PHE A 69 4.58 -6.87 4.08
CA PHE A 69 5.19 -8.00 3.38
C PHE A 69 4.79 -8.01 1.90
N VAL A 70 3.49 -7.89 1.60
CA VAL A 70 2.98 -7.84 0.22
C VAL A 70 3.57 -6.67 -0.55
N LEU A 71 3.63 -5.48 0.04
CA LEU A 71 4.23 -4.29 -0.56
C LEU A 71 5.70 -4.51 -0.93
N ASN A 72 6.49 -5.11 -0.03
CA ASN A 72 7.89 -5.45 -0.31
C ASN A 72 8.00 -6.50 -1.42
N SER A 73 7.05 -7.43 -1.49
CA SER A 73 7.04 -8.49 -2.50
C SER A 73 6.85 -8.00 -3.94
N ILE A 74 6.34 -6.78 -4.14
CA ILE A 74 6.22 -6.15 -5.47
C ILE A 74 7.60 -5.98 -6.14
N SER A 75 8.66 -5.86 -5.34
CA SER A 75 10.05 -5.79 -5.83
C SER A 75 10.67 -7.15 -6.14
N PHE A 76 9.94 -8.25 -5.88
CA PHE A 76 10.46 -9.59 -6.08
C PHE A 76 10.39 -9.97 -7.55
N HIS A 77 11.45 -10.63 -8.02
CA HIS A 77 11.60 -11.04 -9.42
C HIS A 77 11.12 -12.49 -9.63
N SER A 78 10.77 -13.19 -8.55
CA SER A 78 10.31 -14.57 -8.57
C SER A 78 9.41 -14.88 -7.39
N ILE A 79 8.37 -15.68 -7.62
CA ILE A 79 7.49 -16.19 -6.57
C ILE A 79 8.25 -16.95 -5.48
N ARG A 80 9.42 -17.53 -5.79
CA ARG A 80 10.27 -18.20 -4.80
C ARG A 80 10.76 -17.25 -3.71
N GLN A 81 10.99 -15.98 -4.03
CA GLN A 81 11.43 -14.98 -3.06
C GLN A 81 10.36 -14.73 -1.99
N ILE A 82 9.08 -14.87 -2.32
CA ILE A 82 7.99 -14.84 -1.34
C ILE A 82 8.26 -15.90 -0.27
N PHE A 83 8.44 -17.16 -0.64
CA PHE A 83 8.67 -18.25 0.31
C PHE A 83 9.99 -18.15 1.09
N ILE A 84 11.01 -17.49 0.54
CA ILE A 84 12.28 -17.25 1.24
C ILE A 84 12.13 -16.16 2.30
N HIS A 85 11.43 -15.08 1.98
CA HIS A 85 11.24 -13.94 2.86
C HIS A 85 10.05 -14.08 3.81
N LEU A 86 9.15 -15.04 3.54
CA LEU A 86 8.06 -15.39 4.44
C LEU A 86 8.66 -15.99 5.71
N SER A 87 8.83 -15.17 6.74
CA SER A 87 9.22 -15.66 8.05
C SER A 87 8.19 -16.71 8.52
N LYS A 88 8.62 -17.70 9.32
CA LYS A 88 7.73 -18.74 9.90
C LYS A 88 6.58 -18.17 10.74
N ILE A 89 6.61 -16.88 11.05
CA ILE A 89 5.62 -16.17 11.85
C ILE A 89 4.40 -15.76 11.00
N TYR A 90 4.58 -15.58 9.68
CA TYR A 90 3.49 -15.18 8.80
C TYR A 90 2.62 -16.38 8.41
N ASN A 91 1.31 -16.19 8.51
CA ASN A 91 0.36 -17.16 8.00
C ASN A 91 0.29 -17.03 6.47
N ILE A 92 0.88 -17.99 5.76
CA ILE A 92 0.95 -17.96 4.30
C ILE A 92 -0.44 -17.88 3.63
N LEU A 93 -1.46 -18.51 4.24
CA LEU A 93 -2.82 -18.45 3.73
C LEU A 93 -3.40 -17.04 3.86
N ALA A 94 -3.08 -16.35 4.95
CA ALA A 94 -3.50 -14.95 5.13
C ALA A 94 -2.82 -14.03 4.11
N ILE A 95 -1.53 -14.27 3.78
CA ILE A 95 -0.83 -13.51 2.75
C ILE A 95 -1.44 -13.75 1.37
N ILE A 96 -1.69 -15.01 0.98
CA ILE A 96 -2.30 -15.34 -0.31
C ILE A 96 -3.70 -14.71 -0.42
N ALA A 97 -4.53 -14.84 0.63
CA ALA A 97 -5.85 -14.23 0.66
C ALA A 97 -5.78 -12.69 0.57
N LEU A 98 -4.77 -12.07 1.20
CA LEU A 98 -4.56 -10.63 1.10
C LEU A 98 -4.11 -10.21 -0.31
N MET A 99 -3.21 -10.96 -0.95
CA MET A 99 -2.79 -10.68 -2.33
C MET A 99 -3.98 -10.73 -3.30
N ASP A 100 -4.82 -11.76 -3.19
CA ASP A 100 -6.06 -11.88 -3.97
C ASP A 100 -7.01 -10.70 -3.72
N PHE A 101 -7.23 -10.33 -2.46
CA PHE A 101 -8.05 -9.17 -2.08
C PHE A 101 -7.50 -7.85 -2.65
N LEU A 102 -6.18 -7.67 -2.66
CA LEU A 102 -5.50 -6.49 -3.20
C LEU A 102 -5.39 -6.51 -4.73
N ALA A 103 -5.79 -7.63 -5.37
CA ALA A 103 -5.67 -7.92 -6.79
C ALA A 103 -4.22 -7.90 -7.31
N ILE A 104 -3.30 -8.58 -6.60
CA ILE A 104 -1.87 -8.75 -6.92
C ILE A 104 -1.56 -10.20 -7.30
#